data_AF-A0A817EML9-F1
#
_entry.id   AF-A0A817EML9-F1
#
_cell.length_a   1.000
_cell.length_b   1.000
_cell.length_c   1.000
_cell.angle_alpha   90.00
_cell.angle_beta   90.00
_cell.angle_gamma   90.00
#
_symmetry.space_group_name_H-M   'P 1'
#
loop_
_entity.id
_entity.type
_entity.pdbx_description
1 polymer ?
#
loop_
_entity_poly.entity_id
_entity_poly.type
_entity_poly.pdbx_seq_one_letter_code
_entity_poly.pdbx_strand_id
1 'polypeptide(L)'
;MPLTTPAPYFPKECGKQLYTPLGQRIIGGSVVQPHSWPWYVLVHGIDHMCGGTLIDERHVPTAAHCIKQKQVYTVTVGLHSIVGAHFMEQKISTEKIYVHEEYDSVKLSNDIAIIYLSKSVEVTDKINFICLPGSEASIGEKFYTAEVGQCNGGSGGPLMYQDNERW
;
A
#
# COMPACT_ATOMS: atom_id res chain seq x y z
N MET A 1 35.83 6.94 7.55
CA MET A 1 35.35 5.67 6.97
C MET A 1 34.03 5.97 6.27
N PRO A 2 33.90 5.82 4.94
CA PRO A 2 32.63 6.11 4.28
C PRO A 2 31.63 5.01 4.63
N LEU A 3 30.50 5.40 5.23
CA LEU A 3 29.35 4.52 5.43
C LEU A 3 28.75 4.27 4.04
N THR A 4 29.06 3.14 3.42
CA THR A 4 28.30 2.67 2.26
C THR A 4 26.93 2.26 2.77
N THR A 5 25.92 3.12 2.59
CA THR A 5 24.52 2.70 2.70
C THR A 5 24.35 1.49 1.78
N PRO A 6 23.93 0.32 2.30
CA PRO A 6 23.65 -0.83 1.46
C PRO A 6 22.57 -0.42 0.46
N ALA A 7 22.75 -0.81 -0.81
CA ALA A 7 21.73 -0.61 -1.83
C ALA A 7 20.41 -1.22 -1.36
N PRO A 8 19.26 -0.58 -1.64
CA PRO A 8 17.95 -1.12 -1.28
C PRO A 8 17.83 -2.56 -1.80
N TYR A 9 17.53 -3.49 -0.89
CA TYR A 9 17.34 -4.89 -1.24
C TYR A 9 16.01 -5.04 -1.94
N PHE A 10 16.04 -5.02 -3.28
CA PHE A 10 14.86 -5.36 -4.06
C PHE A 10 14.65 -6.89 -4.04
N PRO A 11 13.42 -7.34 -3.76
CA PRO A 11 13.12 -8.77 -3.69
C PRO A 11 13.31 -9.42 -5.05
N LYS A 12 13.94 -10.61 -5.09
CA LYS A 12 14.04 -11.41 -6.32
C LYS A 12 12.69 -11.89 -6.84
N GLU A 13 11.68 -11.93 -5.98
CA GLU A 13 10.31 -12.28 -6.33
C GLU A 13 9.35 -11.18 -5.83
N CYS A 14 8.58 -10.59 -6.74
CA CYS A 14 7.60 -9.54 -6.47
C CYS A 14 6.35 -9.74 -7.34
N GLY A 15 5.25 -9.04 -7.04
CA GLY A 15 4.04 -9.00 -7.87
C GLY A 15 3.24 -10.31 -7.92
N LYS A 16 3.59 -11.30 -7.09
CA LYS A 16 2.86 -12.58 -7.02
C LYS A 16 1.69 -12.45 -6.04
N GLN A 17 0.47 -12.39 -6.58
CA GLN A 17 -0.73 -12.57 -5.77
C GLN A 17 -0.77 -14.02 -5.25
N LEU A 18 -1.03 -14.19 -3.96
CA LEU A 18 -1.10 -15.51 -3.32
C LEU A 18 -2.40 -16.24 -3.65
N TYR A 19 -3.44 -15.49 -4.03
CA TYR A 19 -4.74 -15.99 -4.43
C TYR A 19 -5.22 -15.21 -5.65
N THR A 20 -5.72 -15.90 -6.67
CA THR A 20 -6.41 -15.25 -7.79
C THR A 20 -7.73 -14.67 -7.25
N PRO A 21 -8.02 -13.37 -7.44
CA PRO A 21 -9.28 -12.79 -7.03
C PRO A 21 -10.45 -13.55 -7.66
N LEU A 22 -11.19 -14.30 -6.84
CA LEU A 22 -12.41 -15.00 -7.26
C LEU A 22 -13.56 -13.97 -7.23
N GLY A 23 -13.74 -13.21 -8.31
CA GLY A 23 -14.83 -12.24 -8.36
C GLY A 23 -15.03 -11.60 -9.73
N GLN A 24 -16.25 -11.73 -10.27
CA GLN A 24 -16.73 -10.94 -11.40
C GLN A 24 -16.87 -9.48 -10.99
N ARG A 25 -16.70 -8.58 -11.96
CA ARG A 25 -16.89 -7.13 -11.86
C ARG A 25 -18.19 -6.79 -11.10
N ILE A 26 -18.08 -6.22 -9.91
CA ILE A 26 -19.19 -5.59 -9.19
C ILE A 26 -18.86 -4.10 -9.06
N ILE A 27 -19.77 -3.24 -9.50
CA ILE A 27 -19.65 -1.78 -9.34
C ILE A 27 -19.66 -1.47 -7.84
N GLY A 28 -18.59 -0.89 -7.30
CA GLY A 28 -18.39 -0.69 -5.86
C GLY A 28 -17.42 -1.70 -5.21
N GLY A 29 -16.77 -2.55 -6.00
CA GLY A 29 -15.78 -3.53 -5.53
C GLY A 29 -16.37 -4.75 -4.84
N SER A 30 -15.49 -5.71 -4.51
CA SER A 30 -15.83 -6.88 -3.68
C SER A 30 -14.84 -6.99 -2.52
N VAL A 31 -15.32 -7.44 -1.36
CA VAL A 31 -14.44 -7.77 -0.22
C VAL A 31 -13.38 -8.73 -0.71
N VAL A 32 -12.10 -8.38 -0.52
CA VAL A 32 -11.00 -9.23 -0.95
C VAL A 32 -10.91 -10.47 -0.09
N GLN A 33 -10.44 -11.58 -0.69
CA GLN A 33 -10.02 -12.71 0.12
C GLN A 33 -8.90 -12.25 1.07
N PRO A 34 -8.92 -12.64 2.36
CA PRO A 34 -7.89 -12.28 3.31
C PRO A 34 -6.48 -12.45 2.75
N HIS A 35 -5.69 -11.38 2.81
CA HIS A 35 -4.27 -11.33 2.41
C HIS A 35 -3.99 -11.63 0.91
N SER A 36 -4.99 -11.49 0.04
CA SER A 36 -4.81 -11.59 -1.42
C SER A 36 -4.00 -10.44 -2.04
N TRP A 37 -3.86 -9.33 -1.29
CA TRP A 37 -3.07 -8.15 -1.64
C TRP A 37 -1.88 -7.99 -0.68
N PRO A 38 -0.85 -8.84 -0.78
CA PRO A 38 0.19 -8.95 0.25
C PRO A 38 1.12 -7.73 0.35
N TRP A 39 1.10 -6.86 -0.67
CA TRP A 39 1.84 -5.59 -0.70
C TRP A 39 1.01 -4.38 -0.30
N TYR A 40 -0.29 -4.51 -0.08
CA TYR A 40 -1.09 -3.38 0.37
C TYR A 40 -0.70 -3.00 1.80
N VAL A 41 -0.57 -1.70 2.05
CA VAL A 41 -0.30 -1.18 3.39
C VAL A 41 -1.28 -0.08 3.76
N LEU A 42 -1.62 -0.02 5.04
CA LEU A 42 -2.36 1.09 5.61
C LEU A 42 -1.38 2.08 6.25
N VAL A 43 -1.37 3.31 5.74
CA VAL A 43 -0.61 4.43 6.29
C VAL A 43 -1.52 5.18 7.26
N HIS A 44 -1.26 5.00 8.56
CA HIS A 44 -2.06 5.61 9.62
C HIS A 44 -1.40 6.88 10.14
N GLY A 45 -2.12 7.98 9.98
CA GLY A 45 -1.80 9.27 10.57
C GLY A 45 -2.49 9.52 11.91
N ILE A 46 -2.43 10.75 12.41
CA ILE A 46 -3.13 11.17 13.64
C ILE A 46 -4.64 11.26 13.40
N ASP A 47 -5.05 11.80 12.25
CA ASP A 47 -6.44 12.16 11.95
C ASP A 47 -6.93 11.63 10.58
N HIS A 48 -6.14 10.78 9.92
CA HIS A 48 -6.45 10.24 8.60
C HIS A 48 -5.78 8.89 8.37
N MET A 49 -6.30 8.17 7.38
CA MET A 49 -5.75 6.92 6.87
C MET A 49 -5.59 7.03 5.35
N CYS A 50 -4.48 6.52 4.84
CA CYS A 50 -4.21 6.39 3.42
C CYS A 50 -3.77 4.98 3.07
N GLY A 51 -3.88 4.62 1.79
CA GLY A 51 -3.23 3.45 1.24
C GLY A 51 -1.76 3.70 0.91
N GLY A 52 -0.99 2.63 0.83
CA GLY A 52 0.33 2.61 0.25
C GLY A 52 0.64 1.22 -0.31
N THR A 53 1.81 1.08 -0.89
CA THR A 53 2.27 -0.22 -1.39
C THR A 53 3.68 -0.54 -0.91
N LEU A 54 3.95 -1.79 -0.58
CA LEU A 54 5.27 -2.27 -0.19
C LEU A 54 6.07 -2.70 -1.44
N ILE A 55 7.18 -2.04 -1.73
CA ILE A 55 8.05 -2.34 -2.89
C ILE A 55 9.34 -3.08 -2.50
N ASP A 56 9.75 -2.94 -1.24
CA ASP A 56 10.81 -3.71 -0.59
C ASP A 56 10.61 -3.70 0.94
N GLU A 57 11.55 -4.24 1.69
CA GLU A 57 11.45 -4.39 3.15
C GLU A 57 11.23 -3.08 3.92
N ARG A 58 11.59 -1.92 3.36
CA ARG A 58 11.59 -0.64 4.08
C ARG A 58 10.98 0.52 3.31
N HIS A 59 10.67 0.38 2.03
CA HIS A 59 10.14 1.46 1.20
C HIS A 59 8.65 1.23 0.89
N VAL A 60 7.89 2.28 1.17
CA VAL A 60 6.45 2.33 0.95
C VAL A 60 6.09 3.57 0.15
N PRO A 61 5.91 3.44 -1.17
CA PRO A 61 5.24 4.46 -1.96
C PRO A 61 3.80 4.70 -1.50
N THR A 62 3.43 5.98 -1.46
CA THR A 62 2.08 6.49 -1.19
C THR A 62 1.91 7.83 -1.92
N ALA A 63 0.73 8.44 -1.82
CA ALA A 63 0.50 9.75 -2.38
C ALA A 63 1.15 10.85 -1.52
N ALA A 64 1.65 11.91 -2.16
CA ALA A 64 2.21 13.06 -1.44
C ALA A 64 1.16 13.80 -0.61
N HIS A 65 -0.08 13.89 -1.10
CA HIS A 65 -1.17 14.54 -0.38
C HIS A 65 -1.54 13.83 0.93
N CYS A 66 -1.16 12.56 1.10
CA CYS A 66 -1.31 11.83 2.35
C CYS A 66 -0.32 12.30 3.44
N ILE A 67 0.72 13.06 3.07
CA ILE A 67 1.78 13.48 3.99
C ILE A 67 1.51 14.90 4.50
N LYS A 68 1.25 15.02 5.80
CA LYS A 68 1.06 16.25 6.56
C LYS A 68 2.35 16.61 7.30
N GLN A 69 2.65 17.90 7.40
CA GLN A 69 3.86 18.38 8.05
C GLN A 69 3.87 18.03 9.55
N LYS A 70 5.07 17.68 10.05
CA LYS A 70 5.34 17.40 11.48
C LYS A 70 4.52 16.24 12.07
N GLN A 71 4.05 15.34 11.23
CA GLN A 71 3.28 14.19 11.65
C GLN A 71 4.12 12.90 11.64
N VAL A 72 3.93 12.06 12.64
CA VAL A 72 4.48 10.70 12.67
C VAL A 72 3.43 9.75 12.10
N TYR A 73 3.90 8.80 11.29
CA TYR A 73 3.05 7.81 10.66
C TYR A 73 3.36 6.42 11.21
N THR A 74 2.33 5.58 11.26
CA THR A 74 2.48 4.14 11.48
C THR A 74 1.99 3.42 10.24
N VAL A 75 2.85 2.59 9.67
CA VAL A 75 2.51 1.73 8.53
C VAL A 75 2.11 0.36 9.06
N THR A 76 0.95 -0.12 8.64
CA THR A 76 0.47 -1.47 8.94
C THR A 76 0.51 -2.32 7.67
N VAL A 77 1.24 -3.43 7.71
CA VAL A 77 1.32 -4.41 6.62
C VAL A 77 0.67 -5.73 7.02
N GLY A 78 0.23 -6.53 6.05
CA GLY A 78 -0.46 -7.81 6.31
C GLY A 78 -1.91 -7.65 6.76
N LEU A 79 -2.47 -6.45 6.60
CA LEU A 79 -3.83 -6.09 7.01
C LEU A 79 -4.88 -6.82 6.15
N HIS A 80 -5.95 -7.28 6.79
CA HIS A 80 -7.19 -7.69 6.10
C HIS A 80 -8.41 -6.91 6.61
N SER A 81 -8.44 -6.58 7.91
CA SER A 81 -9.51 -5.84 8.57
C SER A 81 -8.91 -4.79 9.51
N ILE A 82 -9.46 -3.58 9.52
CA ILE A 82 -9.11 -2.53 10.51
C ILE A 82 -9.82 -2.70 11.87
N VAL A 83 -10.69 -3.70 12.07
CA VAL A 83 -11.23 -4.08 13.39
C VAL A 83 -10.69 -5.45 13.78
N GLY A 84 -10.22 -5.53 15.03
CA GLY A 84 -9.58 -6.72 15.57
C GLY A 84 -8.06 -6.63 15.40
N ALA A 85 -7.32 -6.97 16.45
CA ALA A 85 -5.87 -7.12 16.33
C ALA A 85 -5.59 -8.49 15.69
N HIS A 86 -5.06 -8.49 14.47
CA HIS A 86 -4.64 -9.72 13.81
C HIS A 86 -3.18 -10.01 14.12
N PHE A 87 -2.87 -11.24 14.53
CA PHE A 87 -1.51 -11.68 14.88
C PHE A 87 -0.51 -11.62 13.71
N MET A 88 -1.01 -11.42 12.49
CA MET A 88 -0.22 -11.37 11.26
C MET A 88 0.16 -9.94 10.84
N GLU A 89 -0.42 -8.92 11.48
CA GLU A 89 -0.10 -7.53 11.16
C GLU A 89 1.26 -7.13 11.73
N GLN A 90 2.06 -6.44 10.92
CA GLN A 90 3.24 -5.73 11.43
C GLN A 90 2.96 -4.24 11.38
N LYS A 91 3.07 -3.58 12.55
CA LYS A 91 2.93 -2.13 12.70
C LYS A 91 4.31 -1.53 12.90
N ILE A 92 4.74 -0.73 11.93
CA ILE A 92 6.09 -0.20 11.86
C ILE A 92 6.02 1.33 11.76
N SER A 93 6.79 2.01 12.61
CA SER A 93 6.86 3.48 12.57
C SER A 93 7.70 3.96 11.39
N THR A 94 7.45 5.19 10.96
CA THR A 94 8.25 5.85 9.91
C THR A 94 9.56 6.41 10.46
N GLU A 95 10.68 6.18 9.76
CA GLU A 95 11.97 6.80 10.05
C GLU A 95 12.14 8.11 9.26
N LYS A 96 11.87 8.06 7.95
CA LYS A 96 11.98 9.21 7.04
C LYS A 96 10.85 9.18 6.02
N ILE A 97 10.52 10.34 5.47
CA ILE A 97 9.54 10.47 4.40
C ILE A 97 10.15 11.39 3.35
N TYR A 98 10.15 10.94 2.10
CA TYR A 98 10.62 11.67 0.93
C TYR A 98 9.40 12.04 0.10
N VAL A 99 8.97 13.30 0.17
CA VAL A 99 7.93 13.83 -0.71
C VAL A 99 8.60 14.28 -2.00
N HIS A 100 7.97 14.05 -3.15
CA HIS A 100 8.49 14.52 -4.43
C HIS A 100 8.78 16.03 -4.37
N GLU A 101 9.99 16.44 -4.78
CA GLU A 101 10.46 17.83 -4.63
C GLU A 101 9.58 18.84 -5.38
N GLU A 102 8.98 18.40 -6.49
CA GLU A 102 8.07 19.18 -7.32
C GLU A 102 6.57 18.89 -7.07
N TYR A 103 6.20 18.34 -5.91
CA TYR A 103 4.79 18.16 -5.55
C TYR A 103 4.08 19.51 -5.41
N ASP A 104 2.97 19.69 -6.15
CA ASP A 104 2.10 20.87 -6.09
C ASP A 104 0.75 20.47 -5.50
N SER A 105 0.45 20.90 -4.27
CA SER A 105 -0.80 20.55 -3.58
C SER A 105 -2.05 21.22 -4.15
N VAL A 106 -1.90 22.25 -4.98
CA VAL A 106 -3.03 22.94 -5.64
C VAL A 106 -3.39 22.22 -6.93
N LYS A 107 -2.38 21.77 -7.69
CA LYS A 107 -2.59 21.06 -8.97
C LYS A 107 -2.65 19.54 -8.82
N LEU A 108 -2.25 19.00 -7.66
CA LEU A 108 -2.04 17.57 -7.42
C LEU A 108 -1.07 16.93 -8.42
N SER A 109 -0.12 17.71 -8.95
CA SER A 109 0.93 17.20 -9.82
C SER A 109 2.08 16.62 -8.99
N ASN A 110 2.71 15.56 -9.49
CA ASN A 110 3.77 14.82 -8.81
C ASN A 110 3.35 14.32 -7.42
N ASP A 111 2.12 13.81 -7.32
CA ASP A 111 1.50 13.34 -6.08
C ASP A 111 2.06 11.97 -5.64
N ILE A 112 3.34 11.95 -5.29
CA ILE A 112 4.07 10.77 -4.85
C ILE A 112 4.99 11.08 -3.67
N ALA A 113 4.99 10.19 -2.68
CA ALA A 113 5.92 10.20 -1.58
C ALA A 113 6.39 8.77 -1.28
N ILE A 114 7.62 8.65 -0.76
CA ILE A 114 8.19 7.39 -0.30
C ILE A 114 8.39 7.47 1.20
N ILE A 115 7.71 6.60 1.93
CA ILE A 115 7.91 6.39 3.35
C ILE A 115 9.03 5.36 3.53
N TYR A 116 10.04 5.70 4.33
CA TYR A 116 11.10 4.81 4.77
C TYR A 116 10.84 4.34 6.20
N LEU A 117 10.63 3.03 6.37
CA LEU A 117 10.25 2.40 7.63
C LEU A 117 11.43 2.32 8.59
N SER A 118 11.17 2.42 9.90
CA SER A 118 12.20 2.32 10.96
C SER A 118 12.80 0.94 11.16
N LYS A 119 12.13 -0.10 10.65
CA LYS A 119 12.57 -1.50 10.66
C LYS A 119 12.17 -2.16 9.35
N SER A 120 12.92 -3.19 8.95
CA SER A 120 12.53 -4.07 7.84
C SER A 120 11.22 -4.80 8.18
N VAL A 121 10.36 -4.92 7.18
CA VAL A 121 9.19 -5.80 7.19
C VAL A 121 9.67 -7.24 7.06
N GLU A 122 9.16 -8.11 7.92
CA GLU A 122 9.38 -9.55 7.82
C GLU A 122 8.43 -10.13 6.76
N VAL A 123 8.98 -10.71 5.69
CA VAL A 123 8.20 -11.34 4.61
C VAL A 123 7.54 -12.62 5.14
N THR A 124 6.28 -12.83 4.78
CA THR A 124 5.51 -14.03 5.15
C THR A 124 4.73 -14.56 3.96
N ASP A 125 3.99 -15.65 4.15
CA ASP A 125 3.02 -16.16 3.18
C ASP A 125 1.77 -15.26 3.02
N LYS A 126 1.79 -14.06 3.62
CA LYS A 126 0.70 -13.06 3.61
C LYS A 126 1.22 -11.64 3.38
N ILE A 127 2.53 -11.43 3.42
CA ILE A 127 3.21 -10.14 3.25
C ILE A 127 4.32 -10.34 2.22
N ASN A 128 4.23 -9.61 1.11
CA ASN A 128 5.16 -9.69 0.00
C ASN A 128 5.14 -8.36 -0.77
N PHE A 129 6.01 -8.21 -1.75
CA PHE A 129 6.26 -6.95 -2.44
C PHE A 129 5.60 -6.89 -3.81
N ILE A 130 5.22 -5.69 -4.25
CA ILE A 130 4.85 -5.47 -5.65
C ILE A 130 6.09 -5.18 -6.49
N CYS A 131 6.04 -5.52 -7.79
CA CYS A 131 7.08 -5.08 -8.72
C CYS A 131 6.85 -3.63 -9.13
N LEU A 132 7.94 -2.87 -9.28
CA LEU A 132 7.89 -1.60 -9.99
C LEU A 132 7.72 -1.84 -11.51
N PRO A 133 7.00 -0.97 -12.23
CA PRO A 133 6.85 -1.10 -13.67
C PRO A 133 8.20 -0.93 -14.37
N GLY A 134 8.49 -1.82 -15.32
CA GLY A 134 9.66 -1.70 -16.20
C GLY A 134 9.35 -1.01 -17.53
N SER A 135 8.08 -0.80 -17.83
CA SER A 135 7.56 -0.18 -19.05
C SER A 135 6.24 0.52 -18.76
N GLU A 136 5.80 1.37 -19.68
CA GLU A 136 4.49 2.01 -19.60
C GLU A 136 3.35 1.01 -19.78
N ALA A 137 2.23 1.30 -19.13
CA ALA A 137 0.98 0.58 -19.30
C ALA A 137 0.39 0.85 -20.69
N SER A 138 -0.22 -0.18 -21.29
CA SER A 138 -0.93 -0.06 -22.56
C SER A 138 -2.43 0.13 -22.36
N ILE A 139 -3.07 0.88 -23.27
CA ILE A 139 -4.53 1.05 -23.27
C ILE A 139 -5.21 -0.32 -23.41
N GLY A 140 -6.21 -0.56 -22.56
CA GLY A 140 -6.98 -1.79 -22.53
C GLY A 140 -6.41 -2.89 -21.64
N GLU A 141 -5.28 -2.66 -20.97
CA GLU A 141 -4.78 -3.50 -19.87
C GLU A 141 -5.73 -3.44 -18.66
N LYS A 142 -5.69 -4.49 -17.85
CA LYS A 142 -6.53 -4.59 -16.66
C LYS A 142 -5.73 -4.17 -15.44
N PHE A 143 -6.33 -3.32 -14.63
CA PHE A 143 -5.74 -2.86 -13.38
C PHE A 143 -6.66 -3.21 -12.23
N TYR A 144 -6.05 -3.26 -11.06
CA TYR A 144 -6.73 -3.56 -9.82
C TYR A 144 -6.45 -2.44 -8.83
N THR A 145 -7.49 -1.95 -8.19
CA THR A 145 -7.37 -1.09 -7.02
C THR A 145 -7.71 -1.88 -5.78
N ALA A 146 -7.02 -1.63 -4.67
CA ALA A 146 -7.35 -2.20 -3.38
C ALA A 146 -7.42 -1.09 -2.33
N GLU A 147 -8.50 -1.06 -1.55
CA GLU A 147 -8.74 0.00 -0.57
C GLU A 147 -9.46 -0.50 0.68
N VAL A 148 -9.34 0.25 1.78
CA VAL A 148 -10.20 0.08 2.96
C VAL A 148 -11.32 1.12 2.88
N GLY A 149 -12.57 0.69 2.78
CA GLY A 149 -13.71 1.60 2.54
C GLY A 149 -15.08 1.04 2.93
N GLN A 150 -16.15 1.80 2.65
CA GLN A 150 -17.55 1.46 2.96
C GLN A 150 -18.36 1.24 1.68
N CYS A 151 -19.10 0.14 1.58
CA CYS A 151 -20.13 -0.06 0.55
C CYS A 151 -21.52 0.28 1.09
N ASN A 152 -22.36 0.93 0.27
CA ASN A 152 -23.68 1.51 0.57
C ASN A 152 -24.58 0.70 1.54
N GLY A 153 -25.00 1.34 2.65
CA GLY A 153 -26.31 1.11 3.30
C GLY A 153 -26.47 -0.02 4.32
N GLY A 154 -25.43 -0.80 4.64
CA GLY A 154 -25.47 -1.82 5.68
C GLY A 154 -24.49 -1.55 6.83
N SER A 155 -24.87 -1.87 8.06
CA SER A 155 -24.06 -1.71 9.27
C SER A 155 -22.88 -2.71 9.34
N GLY A 156 -21.87 -2.57 8.47
CA GLY A 156 -20.60 -3.32 8.51
C GLY A 156 -19.70 -2.90 7.34
N GLY A 157 -18.40 -2.72 7.43
CA GLY A 157 -17.39 -3.00 8.44
C GLY A 157 -15.99 -2.81 7.78
N PRO A 158 -14.90 -2.98 8.52
CA PRO A 158 -13.52 -2.50 8.31
C PRO A 158 -12.65 -3.23 7.25
N LEU A 159 -13.18 -3.59 6.09
CA LEU A 159 -12.55 -4.60 5.21
C LEU A 159 -11.78 -4.00 4.01
N MET A 160 -10.84 -4.79 3.48
CA MET A 160 -10.17 -4.55 2.20
C MET A 160 -11.08 -4.93 1.02
N TYR A 161 -11.17 -4.07 0.01
CA TYR A 161 -11.95 -4.28 -1.22
C TYR A 161 -11.05 -4.22 -2.45
N GLN A 162 -11.50 -4.83 -3.55
CA GLN A 162 -10.85 -4.73 -4.85
C GLN A 162 -11.85 -4.34 -5.93
N ASP A 163 -11.45 -3.42 -6.82
CA ASP A 163 -12.13 -3.16 -8.09
C ASP A 163 -11.23 -3.50 -9.28
N ASN A 164 -11.86 -3.92 -10.37
CA ASN A 164 -11.21 -4.38 -11.60
C ASN A 164 -11.50 -3.38 -12.72
N GLU A 165 -10.66 -2.37 -12.83
CA GLU A 165 -10.82 -1.31 -13.83
C GLU A 165 -10.15 -1.68 -15.15
N ARG A 166 -10.78 -1.25 -16.24
CA ARG A 166 -10.23 -1.33 -17.60
C ARG A 166 -10.16 0.08 -18.16
N TRP A 167 -8.93 0.59 -18.29
CA TRP A 167 -8.64 1.94 -18.79
C TRP A 167 -8.27 1.91 -20.26
#